data_AF-A0A9Q5X6I2-F1
#
_entry.id   AF-A0A9Q5X6I2-F1
#
_cell.length_a   1.000
_cell.length_b   1.000
_cell.length_c   1.000
_cell.angle_alpha   90.00
_cell.angle_beta   90.00
_cell.angle_gamma   90.00
#
_symmetry.space_group_name_H-M   'P 1'
#
loop_
_entity.id
_entity.type
_entity.pdbx_description
1 polymer ?
#
loop_
_entity_poly.entity_id
_entity_poly.type
_entity_poly.pdbx_seq_one_letter_code
_entity_poly.pdbx_strand_id
1 'polypeptide(L)'
;AKLADVTESISFLEEQLKSIKEKILEVEEDMEQLIAASTSLYTNYLLLRSIKGIGIINAIVLLCVTDNFQRFDNPRKFACYCGVAPFEHTSGISIRGKTQTSSLANKEVKVYLTRAAITAISWDPQMKAYYKRKIAEGKHKASVINAVRAKIIARSFAVIRRQTPFVTLAV
;
A
#
# COMPACT_ATOMS: atom_id res chain seq x y z
N ALA A 1 -11.25 -25.69 39.53
CA ALA A 1 -11.20 -26.59 38.37
C ALA A 1 -11.37 -25.82 37.05
N LYS A 2 -12.57 -25.34 36.69
CA LYS A 2 -12.82 -24.64 35.40
C LYS A 2 -11.97 -23.38 35.11
N LEU A 3 -11.62 -22.60 36.14
CA LEU A 3 -10.75 -21.42 35.98
C LEU A 3 -9.29 -21.76 35.67
N ALA A 4 -8.79 -22.92 36.12
CA ALA A 4 -7.42 -23.35 35.82
C ALA A 4 -7.30 -23.82 34.36
N ASP A 5 -8.33 -24.52 33.87
CA ASP A 5 -8.47 -25.00 32.49
C ASP A 5 -8.49 -23.86 31.45
N VAL A 6 -9.13 -22.74 31.78
CA VAL A 6 -9.12 -21.53 30.93
C VAL A 6 -7.75 -20.86 30.92
N THR A 7 -7.05 -20.79 32.05
CA THR A 7 -5.71 -20.18 32.12
C THR A 7 -4.68 -20.99 31.33
N GLU A 8 -4.74 -22.31 31.40
CA GLU A 8 -3.87 -23.20 30.61
C GLU A 8 -4.15 -23.05 29.10
N SER A 9 -5.43 -22.95 28.71
CA SER A 9 -5.82 -22.66 27.32
C SER A 9 -5.32 -21.32 26.81
N ILE A 10 -5.34 -20.27 27.65
CA ILE A 10 -4.80 -18.94 27.30
C ILE A 10 -3.28 -19.02 27.10
N SER A 11 -2.56 -19.66 28.03
CA SER A 11 -1.10 -19.83 27.93
C SER A 11 -0.71 -20.55 26.63
N PHE A 12 -1.43 -21.61 26.27
CA PHE A 12 -1.23 -22.32 25.01
C PHE A 12 -1.42 -21.39 23.80
N LEU A 13 -2.49 -20.59 23.77
CA LEU A 13 -2.74 -19.65 22.67
C LEU A 13 -1.66 -18.55 22.58
N GLU A 14 -1.12 -18.10 23.71
CA GLU A 14 -0.03 -17.13 23.75
C GLU A 14 1.27 -17.71 23.17
N GLU A 15 1.60 -18.96 23.47
CA GLU A 15 2.73 -19.67 22.88
C GLU A 15 2.56 -19.87 21.37
N GLN A 16 1.36 -20.27 20.93
CA GLN A 16 1.06 -20.39 19.49
C GLN A 16 1.19 -19.04 18.77
N LEU A 17 0.68 -17.97 19.35
CA LEU A 17 0.82 -16.61 18.81
C LEU A 17 2.28 -16.18 18.73
N LYS A 18 3.10 -16.52 19.73
CA LYS A 18 4.54 -16.25 19.70
C LYS A 18 5.21 -17.00 18.56
N SER A 19 4.97 -18.31 18.44
CA SER A 19 5.56 -19.13 17.37
C SER A 19 5.19 -18.63 15.97
N ILE A 20 3.92 -18.26 15.76
CA ILE A 20 3.47 -17.72 14.48
C ILE A 20 4.17 -16.39 14.17
N LYS A 21 4.35 -15.51 15.16
CA LYS A 21 5.07 -14.24 14.96
C LYS A 21 6.53 -14.46 14.58
N GLU A 22 7.21 -15.41 15.21
CA GLU A 22 8.60 -15.76 14.88
C GLU A 22 8.71 -16.26 13.43
N LYS A 23 7.81 -17.16 13.00
CA LYS A 23 7.78 -17.65 11.62
C LYS A 23 7.47 -16.55 10.60
N ILE A 24 6.65 -15.56 10.95
CA ILE A 24 6.39 -14.41 10.07
C ILE A 24 7.68 -13.62 9.86
N LEU A 25 8.47 -13.39 10.91
CA LEU A 25 9.74 -12.67 10.81
C LEU A 25 10.75 -13.45 9.96
N GLU A 26 10.85 -14.76 10.15
CA GLU A 26 11.71 -15.64 9.34
C GLU A 26 11.37 -15.52 7.84
N VAL A 27 10.08 -15.59 7.50
CA VAL A 27 9.63 -15.43 6.11
C VAL A 27 9.90 -14.01 5.58
N GLU A 28 9.72 -12.98 6.39
CA GLU A 28 10.04 -11.60 5.99
C GLU A 28 11.54 -11.42 5.70
N GLU A 29 12.41 -12.04 6.51
CA GLU A 29 13.86 -12.05 6.28
C GLU A 29 14.24 -12.79 4.99
N ASP A 30 13.66 -13.97 4.76
CA ASP A 30 13.87 -14.73 3.52
C ASP A 30 13.46 -13.93 2.29
N MET A 31 12.34 -13.22 2.35
CA MET A 31 11.87 -12.35 1.28
C MET A 31 12.85 -11.20 0.99
N GLU A 32 13.43 -10.60 2.03
CA GLU A 32 14.45 -9.55 1.85
C GLU A 32 15.76 -10.11 1.27
N GLN A 33 16.19 -11.30 1.70
CA GLN A 33 17.38 -11.96 1.15
C GLN A 33 17.23 -12.27 -0.34
N LEU A 34 16.06 -12.78 -0.77
CA LEU A 34 15.77 -13.04 -2.18
C LEU A 34 15.81 -11.77 -3.03
N ILE A 35 15.36 -10.63 -2.48
CA ILE A 35 15.45 -9.34 -3.18
C ILE A 35 16.88 -8.84 -3.23
N ALA A 36 17.65 -9.01 -2.15
CA ALA A 36 19.05 -8.61 -2.06
C ALA A 36 19.95 -9.37 -3.06
N ALA A 37 19.54 -10.56 -3.50
CA ALA A 37 20.26 -11.33 -4.53
C ALA A 37 20.34 -10.61 -5.89
N SER A 38 19.43 -9.68 -6.20
CA SER A 38 19.44 -8.89 -7.42
C SER A 38 19.65 -7.41 -7.11
N THR A 39 20.74 -6.83 -7.62
CA THR A 39 21.09 -5.42 -7.39
C THR A 39 19.99 -4.45 -7.85
N SER A 40 19.34 -4.75 -8.98
CA SER A 40 18.28 -3.90 -9.54
C SER A 40 17.01 -3.94 -8.69
N LEU A 41 16.63 -5.13 -8.20
CA LEU A 41 15.50 -5.29 -7.28
C LEU A 41 15.79 -4.64 -5.94
N TYR A 42 16.98 -4.86 -5.38
CA TYR A 42 17.36 -4.29 -4.09
C TYR A 42 17.41 -2.76 -4.11
N THR A 43 17.94 -2.17 -5.18
CA THR A 43 17.96 -0.70 -5.34
C THR A 43 16.55 -0.13 -5.38
N ASN A 44 15.68 -0.70 -6.22
CA ASN A 44 14.30 -0.25 -6.32
C ASN A 44 13.50 -0.52 -5.02
N TYR A 45 13.79 -1.62 -4.32
CA TYR A 45 13.25 -1.91 -2.99
C TYR A 45 13.58 -0.80 -1.98
N LEU A 46 14.85 -0.40 -1.89
CA LEU A 46 15.27 0.69 -1.00
C LEU A 46 14.62 2.03 -1.38
N LEU A 47 14.49 2.32 -2.68
CA LEU A 47 13.79 3.52 -3.16
C LEU A 47 12.32 3.52 -2.75
N LEU A 48 11.62 2.39 -2.83
CA LEU A 48 10.24 2.28 -2.37
C LEU A 48 10.13 2.46 -0.86
N ARG A 49 11.01 1.82 -0.09
CA ARG A 49 11.04 1.90 1.39
C ARG A 49 11.31 3.31 1.90
N SER A 50 11.92 4.18 1.11
CA SER A 50 12.09 5.60 1.45
C SER A 50 10.77 6.37 1.54
N ILE A 51 9.70 5.89 0.91
CA ILE A 51 8.38 6.54 0.94
C ILE A 51 7.68 6.18 2.26
N LYS A 52 7.38 7.20 3.08
CA LYS A 52 6.58 7.03 4.30
C LYS A 52 5.21 6.40 3.97
N GLY A 53 4.95 5.25 4.60
CA GLY A 53 3.77 4.42 4.34
C GLY A 53 4.08 3.10 3.63
N ILE A 54 5.21 3.00 2.90
CA ILE A 54 5.60 1.76 2.24
C ILE A 54 6.48 0.91 3.18
N GLY A 55 5.87 -0.13 3.73
CA GLY A 55 6.53 -1.19 4.50
C GLY A 55 7.25 -2.23 3.61
N ILE A 56 7.91 -3.22 4.24
CA ILE A 56 8.59 -4.35 3.58
C ILE A 56 7.64 -5.01 2.58
N ILE A 57 6.58 -5.66 3.07
CA ILE A 57 5.59 -6.35 2.25
C ILE A 57 5.01 -5.47 1.13
N ASN A 58 4.74 -4.20 1.41
CA ASN A 58 4.21 -3.27 0.40
C ASN A 58 5.20 -3.04 -0.74
N ALA A 59 6.49 -2.85 -0.43
CA ALA A 59 7.53 -2.68 -1.44
C ALA A 59 7.67 -3.94 -2.29
N ILE A 60 7.70 -5.11 -1.66
CA ILE A 60 7.82 -6.41 -2.35
C ILE A 60 6.65 -6.65 -3.29
N VAL A 61 5.41 -6.48 -2.81
CA VAL A 61 4.21 -6.63 -3.63
C VAL A 61 4.24 -5.68 -4.83
N LEU A 62 4.64 -4.41 -4.64
CA LEU A 62 4.75 -3.46 -5.74
C LEU A 62 5.79 -3.90 -6.77
N LEU A 63 6.96 -4.38 -6.35
CA LEU A 63 7.99 -4.90 -7.25
C LEU A 63 7.49 -6.10 -8.05
N CYS A 64 6.87 -7.08 -7.40
CA CYS A 64 6.36 -8.28 -8.06
C CYS A 64 5.25 -7.95 -9.08
N VAL A 65 4.28 -7.11 -8.71
CA VAL A 65 3.13 -6.82 -9.58
C VAL A 65 3.51 -5.95 -10.77
N THR A 66 4.48 -5.05 -10.57
CA THR A 66 4.95 -4.14 -11.62
C THR A 66 6.09 -4.72 -12.45
N ASP A 67 6.55 -5.94 -12.14
CA ASP A 67 7.74 -6.55 -12.73
C ASP A 67 8.94 -5.58 -12.68
N ASN A 68 9.32 -5.19 -11.46
CA ASN A 68 10.31 -4.16 -11.20
C ASN A 68 10.07 -2.83 -11.95
N PHE A 69 8.80 -2.40 -12.01
CA PHE A 69 8.33 -1.22 -12.75
C PHE A 69 8.54 -1.26 -14.27
N GLN A 70 8.79 -2.44 -14.86
CA GLN A 70 8.91 -2.61 -16.32
C GLN A 70 7.55 -2.84 -16.98
N ARG A 71 6.60 -3.47 -16.28
CA ARG A 71 5.27 -3.80 -16.82
C ARG A 71 4.39 -2.58 -17.11
N PHE A 72 4.63 -1.48 -16.40
CA PHE A 72 3.82 -0.26 -16.52
C PHE A 72 4.70 0.94 -16.82
N ASP A 73 4.45 1.57 -17.96
CA ASP A 73 5.08 2.82 -18.36
C ASP A 73 4.48 4.04 -17.65
N ASN A 74 3.26 3.96 -17.13
CA ASN A 74 2.49 5.09 -16.60
C ASN A 74 1.84 4.79 -15.25
N PRO A 75 2.04 5.61 -14.20
CA PRO A 75 1.42 5.43 -12.90
C PRO A 75 -0.12 5.41 -12.96
N ARG A 76 -0.74 6.09 -13.94
CA ARG A 76 -2.20 6.07 -14.13
C ARG A 76 -2.68 4.70 -14.60
N LYS A 77 -1.94 4.02 -15.50
CA LYS A 77 -2.28 2.65 -15.93
C LYS A 77 -2.21 1.68 -14.75
N PHE A 78 -1.17 1.82 -13.92
CA PHE A 78 -1.06 1.03 -12.69
C PHE A 78 -2.18 1.35 -11.68
N ALA A 79 -2.57 2.62 -11.53
CA ALA A 79 -3.70 3.00 -10.69
C ALA A 79 -5.03 2.43 -11.20
N CYS A 80 -5.24 2.31 -12.51
CA CYS A 80 -6.38 1.60 -13.08
C CYS A 80 -6.33 0.10 -12.74
N TYR A 81 -5.18 -0.54 -12.95
CA TYR A 81 -4.97 -1.96 -12.63
C TYR A 81 -5.25 -2.26 -11.15
N CYS A 82 -4.82 -1.39 -10.24
CA CYS A 82 -5.05 -1.54 -8.79
C CYS A 82 -6.45 -1.11 -8.32
N GLY A 83 -7.33 -0.66 -9.23
CA GLY A 83 -8.67 -0.19 -8.86
C GLY A 83 -8.65 1.06 -7.98
N VAL A 84 -7.70 1.95 -8.23
CA VAL A 84 -7.58 3.27 -7.58
C VAL A 84 -8.13 4.37 -8.49
N ALA A 85 -7.97 4.26 -9.82
CA ALA A 85 -8.56 5.22 -10.74
C ALA A 85 -10.08 5.00 -10.85
N PRO A 86 -10.92 6.02 -10.58
CA PRO A 86 -12.36 5.91 -10.72
C PRO A 86 -12.76 6.18 -12.19
N PHE A 87 -13.71 5.40 -12.70
CA PHE A 87 -14.27 5.52 -14.06
C PHE A 87 -15.67 6.11 -13.99
N GLU A 88 -15.96 7.03 -14.92
CA GLU A 88 -17.31 7.55 -15.09
C GLU A 88 -18.23 6.42 -15.55
N HIS A 89 -19.40 6.34 -14.92
CA HIS A 89 -20.43 5.39 -15.32
C HIS A 89 -21.48 6.15 -16.12
N THR A 90 -21.12 6.46 -17.37
CA THR A 90 -21.97 7.16 -18.31
C THR A 90 -22.35 6.25 -19.47
N SER A 91 -23.64 6.18 -19.77
CA SER A 91 -24.14 5.61 -21.03
C SER A 91 -25.12 6.60 -21.66
N GLY A 92 -24.76 7.06 -22.86
CA GLY A 92 -25.51 8.09 -23.57
C GLY A 92 -25.61 9.42 -22.80
N ILE A 93 -26.75 10.10 -22.96
CA ILE A 93 -27.00 11.46 -22.44
C ILE A 93 -27.68 11.41 -21.04
N SER A 94 -28.35 10.31 -20.71
CA SER A 94 -29.30 10.21 -19.58
C SER A 94 -28.78 9.47 -18.36
N ILE A 95 -27.77 8.61 -18.48
CA ILE A 95 -27.23 7.84 -17.34
C ILE A 95 -25.96 8.51 -16.82
N ARG A 96 -26.06 9.15 -15.64
CA ARG A 96 -24.93 9.68 -14.87
C ARG A 96 -24.84 8.97 -13.53
N GLY A 97 -24.26 7.76 -13.54
CA GLY A 97 -24.00 7.00 -12.33
C GLY A 97 -22.85 7.59 -11.49
N LYS A 98 -22.75 7.17 -10.23
CA LYS A 98 -21.59 7.49 -9.39
C LYS A 98 -20.32 6.92 -10.03
N THR A 99 -19.23 7.68 -10.00
CA THR A 99 -17.92 7.23 -10.48
C THR A 99 -17.45 6.04 -9.64
N GLN A 100 -17.11 4.92 -10.28
CA GLN A 100 -16.75 3.68 -9.61
C GLN A 100 -15.43 3.13 -10.13
N THR A 101 -14.73 2.35 -9.30
CA THR A 101 -13.52 1.64 -9.72
C THR A 101 -13.92 0.36 -10.44
N SER A 102 -13.17 -0.04 -11.48
CA SER A 102 -13.45 -1.26 -12.25
C SER A 102 -13.53 -2.51 -11.37
N SER A 103 -14.47 -3.42 -11.69
CA SER A 103 -14.60 -4.73 -11.06
C SER A 103 -13.44 -5.67 -11.39
N LEU A 104 -12.79 -5.46 -12.54
CA LEU A 104 -11.63 -6.22 -13.04
C LEU A 104 -10.30 -5.81 -12.40
N ALA A 105 -10.33 -4.84 -11.48
CA ALA A 105 -9.13 -4.41 -10.79
C ALA A 105 -8.55 -5.50 -9.87
N ASN A 106 -7.23 -5.48 -9.70
CA ASN A 106 -6.56 -6.29 -8.70
C ASN A 106 -6.87 -5.74 -7.30
N LYS A 107 -7.87 -6.33 -6.66
CA LYS A 107 -8.35 -5.94 -5.32
C LYS A 107 -7.33 -6.23 -4.22
N GLU A 108 -6.45 -7.22 -4.43
CA GLU A 108 -5.44 -7.59 -3.44
C GLU A 108 -4.39 -6.48 -3.28
N VAL A 109 -3.85 -5.98 -4.40
CA VAL A 109 -2.90 -4.85 -4.40
C VAL A 109 -3.53 -3.60 -3.78
N LYS A 110 -4.84 -3.41 -3.97
CA LYS A 110 -5.59 -2.32 -3.34
C LYS A 110 -5.61 -2.42 -1.81
N VAL A 111 -5.61 -3.62 -1.23
CA VAL A 111 -5.53 -3.81 0.23
C VAL A 111 -4.17 -3.35 0.75
N TYR A 112 -3.08 -3.78 0.13
CA TYR A 112 -1.72 -3.34 0.48
C TYR A 112 -1.58 -1.81 0.37
N LEU A 113 -2.03 -1.23 -0.75
CA LEU A 113 -2.07 0.23 -0.92
C LEU A 113 -2.94 0.95 0.12
N THR A 114 -4.00 0.31 0.62
CA THR A 114 -4.82 0.87 1.70
C THR A 114 -4.06 0.92 3.01
N ARG A 115 -3.36 -0.17 3.37
CA ARG A 115 -2.50 -0.21 4.56
C ARG A 115 -1.40 0.85 4.46
N ALA A 116 -0.76 0.96 3.29
CA ALA A 116 0.24 1.99 3.03
C ALA A 116 -0.33 3.40 3.16
N ALA A 117 -1.53 3.66 2.63
CA ALA A 117 -2.20 4.95 2.73
C ALA A 117 -2.53 5.35 4.17
N ILE A 118 -3.02 4.42 4.99
CA ILE A 118 -3.33 4.68 6.40
C ILE A 118 -2.05 5.05 7.16
N THR A 119 -0.98 4.26 6.98
CA THR A 119 0.32 4.55 7.60
C THR A 119 0.88 5.90 7.13
N ALA A 120 0.77 6.20 5.82
CA ALA A 120 1.19 7.49 5.29
C ALA A 120 0.41 8.66 5.90
N ILE A 121 -0.91 8.55 6.07
CA ILE A 121 -1.72 9.60 6.71
C ILE A 121 -1.29 9.85 8.16
N SER A 122 -0.85 8.82 8.87
CA SER A 122 -0.40 8.94 10.26
C SER A 122 0.97 9.61 10.38
N TRP A 123 1.92 9.20 9.53
CA TRP A 123 3.34 9.49 9.72
C TRP A 123 3.96 10.45 8.68
N ASP A 124 3.36 10.62 7.51
CA ASP A 124 3.84 11.56 6.48
C ASP A 124 3.12 12.92 6.64
N PRO A 125 3.84 14.02 6.95
CA PRO A 125 3.24 15.33 7.13
C PRO A 125 2.45 15.83 5.92
N GLN A 126 2.95 15.59 4.70
CA GLN A 126 2.27 15.99 3.46
C GLN A 126 0.96 15.21 3.25
N MET A 127 0.97 13.90 3.49
CA MET A 127 -0.24 13.07 3.35
C MET A 127 -1.26 13.38 4.44
N LYS A 128 -0.80 13.63 5.68
CA LYS A 128 -1.65 14.04 6.79
C LYS A 128 -2.31 15.39 6.52
N ALA A 129 -1.55 16.38 6.07
CA ALA A 129 -2.07 17.69 5.70
C ALA A 129 -3.06 17.60 4.53
N TYR A 130 -2.73 16.82 3.49
CA TYR A 130 -3.62 16.58 2.37
C TYR A 130 -4.94 15.93 2.81
N TYR A 131 -4.88 14.89 3.65
CA TYR A 131 -6.04 14.21 4.16
C TYR A 131 -6.94 15.17 4.96
N LYS A 132 -6.37 15.88 5.94
CA LYS A 132 -7.11 16.84 6.76
C LYS A 132 -7.77 17.93 5.92
N ARG A 133 -7.04 18.51 4.96
CA ARG A 133 -7.57 19.53 4.05
C ARG A 133 -8.77 19.01 3.25
N LYS A 134 -8.67 17.82 2.65
CA LYS A 134 -9.76 17.25 1.86
C LYS A 134 -10.99 16.87 2.69
N ILE A 135 -10.80 16.45 3.94
CA ILE A 135 -11.91 16.23 4.87
C ILE A 135 -12.57 17.57 5.25
N ALA A 136 -11.79 18.62 5.47
CA ALA A 136 -12.33 19.97 5.74
C ALA A 136 -13.11 20.55 4.55
N GLU A 137 -12.74 20.21 3.32
CA GLU A 137 -13.50 20.51 2.10
C GLU A 137 -14.83 19.70 1.97
N GLY A 138 -15.18 18.87 2.96
CA GLY A 138 -16.41 18.06 2.95
C GLY A 138 -16.34 16.80 2.07
N LYS A 139 -15.15 16.38 1.62
CA LYS A 139 -15.02 15.16 0.81
C LYS A 139 -15.19 13.91 1.67
N HIS A 140 -15.86 12.90 1.12
CA HIS A 140 -16.05 11.62 1.79
C HIS A 140 -14.72 10.90 2.07
N LYS A 141 -14.56 10.36 3.29
CA LYS A 141 -13.32 9.70 3.77
C LYS A 141 -12.76 8.68 2.79
N ALA A 142 -13.61 7.80 2.25
CA ALA A 142 -13.17 6.76 1.32
C ALA A 142 -12.58 7.34 0.01
N SER A 143 -13.11 8.46 -0.47
CA SER A 143 -12.60 9.16 -1.65
C SER A 143 -11.23 9.79 -1.36
N VAL A 144 -11.06 10.38 -0.17
CA VAL A 144 -9.77 10.95 0.24
C VAL A 144 -8.70 9.87 0.38
N ILE A 145 -9.01 8.72 1.01
CA ILE A 145 -8.08 7.58 1.08
C ILE A 145 -7.70 7.12 -0.32
N ASN A 146 -8.66 7.05 -1.24
CA ASN A 146 -8.38 6.67 -2.62
C ASN A 146 -7.43 7.66 -3.33
N ALA A 147 -7.58 8.96 -3.08
CA ALA A 147 -6.65 9.97 -3.57
C ALA A 147 -5.25 9.83 -2.93
N VAL A 148 -5.16 9.44 -1.65
CA VAL A 148 -3.87 9.15 -1.00
C VAL A 148 -3.19 7.93 -1.64
N ARG A 149 -3.94 6.85 -1.94
CA ARG A 149 -3.41 5.69 -2.69
C ARG A 149 -2.83 6.12 -4.04
N ALA A 150 -3.56 6.96 -4.78
CA ALA A 150 -3.10 7.47 -6.08
C ALA A 150 -1.80 8.28 -5.95
N LYS A 151 -1.66 9.06 -4.87
CA LYS A 151 -0.43 9.79 -4.57
C LYS A 151 0.74 8.87 -4.20
N ILE A 152 0.50 7.80 -3.45
CA ILE A 152 1.53 6.79 -3.13
C ILE A 152 2.02 6.10 -4.41
N ILE A 153 1.10 5.71 -5.31
CA ILE A 153 1.45 5.17 -6.62
C ILE A 153 2.31 6.17 -7.40
N ALA A 154 1.88 7.43 -7.49
CA ALA A 154 2.63 8.45 -8.21
C ALA A 154 4.04 8.66 -7.63
N ARG A 155 4.18 8.70 -6.30
CA ARG A 155 5.48 8.79 -5.62
C ARG A 155 6.37 7.57 -5.91
N SER A 156 5.79 6.36 -5.91
CA SER A 156 6.52 5.12 -6.19
C SER A 156 7.11 5.15 -7.61
N PHE A 157 6.32 5.50 -8.62
CA PHE A 157 6.83 5.64 -9.98
C PHE A 157 7.85 6.78 -10.12
N ALA A 158 7.69 7.86 -9.36
CA ALA A 158 8.62 9.00 -9.41
C ALA A 158 10.00 8.67 -8.85
N VAL A 159 10.09 7.99 -7.70
CA VAL A 159 11.39 7.60 -7.11
C VAL A 159 12.12 6.58 -7.96
N ILE A 160 11.38 5.64 -8.56
CA ILE A 160 11.97 4.62 -9.45
C ILE A 160 12.46 5.27 -10.75
N ARG A 161 11.72 6.22 -11.34
CA ARG A 161 12.20 6.91 -12.55
C ARG A 161 13.39 7.82 -12.28
N ARG A 162 13.40 8.53 -11.14
CA ARG A 162 14.51 9.42 -10.76
C ARG A 162 15.72 8.67 -10.24
N GLN A 163 15.55 7.42 -9.79
CA GLN A 163 16.59 6.65 -9.09
C GLN A 163 17.16 7.41 -7.87
N THR A 164 16.31 8.17 -7.18
CA THR A 164 16.68 8.92 -5.97
C THR A 164 15.64 8.68 -4.87
N PRO A 165 16.05 8.52 -3.59
CA PRO A 165 15.13 8.34 -2.47
C PRO A 165 14.11 9.48 -2.33
N PHE A 166 12.95 9.16 -1.77
CA PHE A 166 11.92 10.15 -1.47
C PHE A 166 12.37 11.07 -0.34
N VAL A 167 12.33 12.39 -0.58
CA VAL A 167 12.62 13.41 0.43
C VAL A 167 11.31 13.95 0.99
N THR A 168 11.08 13.75 2.29
CA THR A 168 9.95 14.36 2.99
C THR A 168 10.27 15.83 3.26
N LEU A 169 9.63 16.74 2.52
CA LEU A 169 9.67 18.16 2.85
C LEU A 169 8.81 18.40 4.08
N ALA A 170 9.34 19.14 5.05
CA ALA A 170 8.55 19.67 6.16
C ALA A 170 7.45 20.59 5.59
N VAL A 171 6.21 20.33 5.99
CA VAL A 171 5.01 21.09 5.61
C VAL A 171 4.53 21.86 6.82
#